data_AF-H1PN78-F1
#
_entry.id   AF-H1PN78-F1
#
_cell.length_a   1.000
_cell.length_b   1.000
_cell.length_c   1.000
_cell.angle_alpha   90.00
_cell.angle_beta   90.00
_cell.angle_gamma   90.00
#
_symmetry.space_group_name_H-M   'P 1'
#
loop_
_entity.id
_entity.type
_entity.pdbx_description
1 polymer ?
#
loop_
_entity_poly.entity_id
_entity_poly.type
_entity_poly.pdbx_seq_one_letter_code
_entity_poly.pdbx_strand_id
1 'polypeptide(L)'
;MIGKGKRSPEVIEAMKKHGAVYFGAIGGCGALLSKCIKSAEVIAYEDLGAEAIRKLYVEDLPVVVVIDSEGNNLYEDGRASYLQTQK
;
A
#
# COMPACT_ATOMS: atom_id res chain seq x y z
N MET A 1 -2.50 4.27 -4.02
CA MET A 1 -2.73 2.81 -3.86
C MET A 1 -2.27 2.39 -2.47
N ILE A 2 -2.93 1.42 -1.82
CA ILE A 2 -2.49 0.86 -0.53
C ILE A 2 -2.31 -0.65 -0.70
N GLY A 3 -1.20 -1.21 -0.25
CA GLY A 3 -0.93 -2.65 -0.38
C GLY A 3 0.29 -3.12 0.41
N LYS A 4 0.80 -4.30 0.05
CA LYS A 4 2.04 -4.85 0.60
C LYS A 4 2.96 -5.38 -0.51
N GLY A 5 4.26 -5.32 -0.25
CA GLY A 5 5.28 -5.85 -1.15
C GLY A 5 5.60 -4.94 -2.35
N LYS A 6 6.65 -5.33 -3.07
CA LYS A 6 7.21 -4.56 -4.20
C LYS A 6 6.20 -4.40 -5.34
N ARG A 7 6.37 -3.33 -6.11
CA ARG A 7 5.66 -3.09 -7.39
C ARG A 7 6.64 -3.33 -8.54
N SER A 8 6.11 -3.70 -9.69
CA SER A 8 6.94 -3.88 -10.89
C SER A 8 7.35 -2.52 -11.47
N PRO A 9 8.43 -2.47 -12.27
CA PRO A 9 8.86 -1.22 -12.92
C PRO A 9 7.75 -0.57 -13.74
N GLU A 10 6.92 -1.35 -14.43
CA GLU A 10 5.81 -0.84 -15.25
C GLU A 10 4.77 -0.11 -14.40
N VAL A 11 4.49 -0.61 -13.19
CA VAL A 11 3.59 0.07 -12.24
C VAL A 11 4.20 1.36 -11.74
N ILE A 12 5.50 1.39 -11.45
CA ILE A 12 6.21 2.60 -11.00
C ILE A 12 6.22 3.67 -12.09
N GLU A 13 6.47 3.30 -13.35
CA GLU A 13 6.40 4.24 -14.46
C GLU A 13 4.98 4.77 -14.69
N ALA A 14 3.95 3.93 -14.54
CA ALA A 14 2.57 4.39 -14.56
C ALA A 14 2.27 5.36 -13.39
N MET A 15 2.79 5.10 -12.20
CA MET A 15 2.64 5.99 -11.05
C MET A 15 3.24 7.36 -11.32
N LYS A 16 4.46 7.42 -11.88
CA LYS A 16 5.12 8.68 -12.29
C LYS A 16 4.29 9.44 -13.31
N LYS A 17 3.82 8.74 -14.34
CA LYS A 17 3.00 9.33 -15.42
C LYS A 17 1.68 9.94 -14.90
N HIS A 18 1.08 9.33 -13.89
CA HIS A 18 -0.25 9.69 -13.39
C HIS A 18 -0.25 10.39 -12.02
N GLY A 19 0.92 10.70 -11.46
CA GLY A 19 1.05 11.37 -10.16
C GLY A 19 0.51 10.55 -9.00
N ALA A 20 0.70 9.23 -9.01
CA ALA A 20 0.17 8.33 -7.99
C ALA A 20 1.20 8.01 -6.90
N VAL A 21 0.71 7.79 -5.67
CA VAL A 21 1.52 7.36 -4.51
C VAL A 21 1.14 5.93 -4.10
N TYR A 22 2.13 5.13 -3.72
CA TYR A 22 1.94 3.80 -3.14
C TYR A 22 2.27 3.79 -1.65
N PHE A 23 1.25 3.46 -0.87
CA PHE A 23 1.31 3.29 0.55
C PHE A 23 1.50 1.81 0.91
N GLY A 24 2.56 1.51 1.65
CA GLY A 24 2.78 0.21 2.26
C GLY A 24 2.02 0.09 3.57
N ALA A 25 1.10 -0.86 3.65
CA ALA A 25 0.51 -1.33 4.89
C ALA A 25 1.32 -2.51 5.46
N ILE A 26 1.33 -2.67 6.78
CA ILE A 26 2.07 -3.75 7.44
C ILE A 26 1.35 -5.09 7.19
N GLY A 27 1.99 -5.95 6.39
CA GLY A 27 1.49 -7.29 6.09
C GLY A 27 1.45 -8.20 7.31
N GLY A 28 0.37 -8.95 7.47
CA GLY A 28 0.17 -9.88 8.60
C GLY A 28 -0.60 -9.26 9.78
N CYS A 29 -0.77 -7.94 9.82
CA CYS A 29 -1.46 -7.24 10.91
C CYS A 29 -2.96 -6.99 10.66
N GLY A 30 -3.64 -7.86 9.92
CA GLY A 30 -5.04 -7.63 9.49
C GLY A 30 -6.02 -7.38 10.64
N ALA A 31 -5.94 -8.17 11.71
CA ALA A 31 -6.79 -8.01 12.90
C ALA A 31 -6.51 -6.72 13.71
N LEU A 32 -5.29 -6.19 13.62
CA LEU A 32 -4.97 -4.89 14.23
C LEU A 32 -5.47 -3.75 13.36
N LEU A 33 -5.22 -3.83 12.05
CA LEU A 33 -5.65 -2.82 11.08
C LEU A 33 -7.16 -2.75 10.93
N SER A 34 -7.90 -3.84 11.20
CA SER A 34 -9.37 -3.82 11.20
C SER A 34 -9.94 -2.88 12.27
N LYS A 35 -9.18 -2.53 13.31
CA LYS A 35 -9.59 -1.53 14.31
C LYS A 35 -9.68 -0.10 13.75
N CYS A 36 -8.99 0.17 12.64
CA CYS A 36 -9.05 1.46 11.94
C CYS A 36 -10.33 1.59 11.09
N ILE A 37 -11.04 0.49 10.81
CA ILE A 37 -12.25 0.49 9.96
C ILE A 37 -13.46 0.90 10.79
N LYS A 38 -14.16 1.97 10.41
CA LYS A 38 -15.43 2.40 11.05
C LYS A 38 -16.66 1.95 10.29
N SER A 39 -16.55 1.73 8.97
CA SER A 39 -17.61 1.08 8.20
C SER A 39 -17.04 0.26 7.05
N ALA A 40 -17.78 -0.78 6.66
CA ALA A 40 -17.47 -1.63 5.52
C ALA A 40 -18.76 -2.03 4.81
N GLU A 41 -18.92 -1.58 3.58
CA GLU A 41 -20.09 -1.83 2.74
C GLU A 41 -19.67 -2.57 1.48
N VAL A 42 -20.33 -3.68 1.14
CA VAL A 42 -20.13 -4.36 -0.15
C VAL A 42 -20.89 -3.56 -1.21
N ILE A 43 -20.18 -3.10 -2.25
CA ILE A 43 -20.76 -2.24 -3.30
C ILE A 43 -20.85 -2.92 -4.67
N ALA A 44 -20.15 -4.05 -4.86
CA ALA A 44 -20.24 -4.87 -6.07
C ALA A 44 -19.69 -6.29 -5.85
N TYR A 45 -20.18 -7.25 -6.64
CA TYR A 45 -19.70 -8.63 -6.72
C TYR A 45 -19.73 -9.37 -5.37
N GLU A 46 -20.89 -9.34 -4.68
CA GLU A 46 -21.06 -9.97 -3.37
C GLU A 46 -20.74 -11.47 -3.37
N ASP A 47 -20.96 -12.14 -4.49
CA ASP A 47 -20.65 -13.55 -4.73
C ASP A 47 -19.16 -13.89 -4.60
N LEU A 48 -18.26 -12.91 -4.75
CA LEU A 48 -16.81 -13.09 -4.59
C LEU A 48 -16.34 -13.12 -3.12
N GLY A 49 -17.26 -12.96 -2.15
CA GLY A 49 -16.95 -13.09 -0.73
C GLY A 49 -15.84 -12.13 -0.27
N ALA A 50 -14.71 -12.66 0.20
CA ALA A 50 -13.59 -11.84 0.67
C ALA A 50 -12.99 -10.92 -0.42
N GLU A 51 -13.19 -11.24 -1.70
CA GLU A 51 -12.69 -10.47 -2.85
C GLU A 51 -13.70 -9.43 -3.37
N ALA A 52 -14.92 -9.40 -2.83
CA ALA A 52 -15.93 -8.41 -3.21
C ALA A 52 -15.45 -6.97 -3.01
N ILE A 53 -15.90 -6.05 -3.88
CA ILE A 53 -15.52 -4.65 -3.79
C ILE A 53 -16.22 -4.02 -2.59
N ARG A 54 -15.43 -3.44 -1.69
CA ARG A 54 -15.92 -2.82 -0.46
C ARG A 54 -15.59 -1.34 -0.42
N LYS A 55 -16.58 -0.54 -0.06
CA LYS A 55 -16.38 0.84 0.37
C LYS A 55 -16.08 0.82 1.87
N LEU A 56 -14.86 1.19 2.22
CA LEU A 56 -14.40 1.26 3.60
C LEU A 56 -14.28 2.72 4.03
N TYR A 57 -14.77 3.03 5.23
CA TYR A 57 -14.38 4.25 5.94
C TYR A 57 -13.37 3.87 7.02
N VAL A 58 -12.22 4.55 7.01
CA VAL A 58 -11.12 4.29 7.94
C VAL A 58 -10.69 5.59 8.62
N GLU A 59 -10.27 5.49 9.87
CA GLU A 59 -9.61 6.57 10.61
C GLU A 59 -8.28 6.05 11.15
N ASP A 60 -7.27 6.92 11.17
CA ASP A 60 -5.93 6.63 11.73
C ASP A 60 -5.30 5.34 11.19
N LEU A 61 -5.48 5.06 9.89
CA LEU A 61 -4.88 3.88 9.25
C LEU A 61 -3.36 4.10 9.10
N PRO A 62 -2.51 3.33 9.80
CA PRO A 62 -1.07 3.52 9.72
C PRO A 62 -0.53 2.96 8.40
N VAL A 63 0.02 3.85 7.58
CA VAL A 63 0.65 3.50 6.30
C VAL A 63 1.92 4.32 6.08
N VAL A 64 2.83 3.77 5.27
CA VAL A 64 4.10 4.43 4.91
C VAL A 64 4.10 4.72 3.42
N VAL A 65 4.53 5.92 3.01
CA VAL A 65 4.84 6.17 1.60
C VAL A 65 6.05 5.33 1.22
N VAL A 66 5.83 4.29 0.43
CA VAL A 66 6.90 3.37 0.00
C VAL A 66 7.40 3.75 -1.38
N ILE A 67 6.50 4.18 -2.27
CA ILE A 67 6.85 4.72 -3.58
C ILE A 67 6.09 6.02 -3.75
N ASP A 68 6.81 7.12 -3.95
CA ASP A 68 6.21 8.43 -4.17
C ASP A 68 5.83 8.65 -5.64
N SER A 69 5.31 9.85 -5.95
CA SER A 69 4.86 10.22 -7.30
C SER A 69 6.00 10.46 -8.29
N GLU A 70 7.25 10.56 -7.83
CA GLU A 70 8.43 10.72 -8.68
C GLU A 70 9.12 9.38 -8.99
N GLY A 71 8.69 8.32 -8.31
CA GLY A 71 9.19 6.96 -8.47
C GLY A 71 10.30 6.59 -7.50
N ASN A 72 10.59 7.44 -6.50
CA ASN A 72 11.54 7.09 -5.44
C ASN A 72 10.96 5.90 -4.66
N ASN A 73 11.78 4.89 -4.36
CA ASN A 73 11.31 3.59 -3.93
C ASN A 73 12.06 3.10 -2.69
N LEU A 74 11.40 3.17 -1.53
CA LEU A 74 11.96 2.81 -0.24
C LEU A 74 12.40 1.34 -0.14
N TYR A 75 11.80 0.43 -0.92
CA TYR A 75 12.24 -0.98 -0.95
C TYR A 75 13.63 -1.16 -1.55
N GLU A 76 14.09 -0.21 -2.36
CA GLU A 76 15.41 -0.21 -3.00
C GLU A 76 16.37 0.68 -2.23
N ASP A 77 15.99 1.96 -2.06
CA ASP A 77 16.82 2.98 -1.43
C ASP A 77 17.09 2.70 0.04
N GLY A 78 16.08 2.20 0.77
CA GLY A 78 16.24 1.85 2.19
C GLY A 78 17.20 0.69 2.39
N ARG A 79 17.13 -0.33 1.53
CA ARG A 79 18.07 -1.46 1.56
C ARG A 79 19.47 -1.01 1.17
N ALA A 80 19.59 -0.21 0.12
CA ALA A 80 20.88 0.32 -0.33
C ALA A 80 21.55 1.18 0.76
N SER A 81 20.79 2.07 1.40
CA SER A 81 21.27 2.93 2.49
C SER A 81 21.73 2.11 3.69
N TYR A 82 20.94 1.12 4.12
CA TYR A 82 21.34 0.24 5.23
C TYR A 82 22.68 -0.46 4.95
N LEU A 83 22.85 -1.05 3.76
CA LEU A 83 24.08 -1.75 3.38
C LEU A 83 25.31 -0.83 3.33
N GLN A 84 25.13 0.46 3.07
CA GLN A 84 26.24 1.43 3.11
C GLN A 84 26.72 1.72 4.53
N THR A 85 25.86 1.62 5.54
CA THR A 85 26.25 1.83 6.96
C THR A 85 27.05 0.68 7.55
N GLN A 86 27.11 -0.47 6.86
CA GLN A 86 27.83 -1.67 7.30
C GLN A 86 29.26 -1.75 6.73
N LYS A 87 29.70 -0.73 5.98
CA LYS A 87 31.07 -0.60 5.45
C LYS A 87 31.89 0.34 6.32
#